data_AF-D3CZR9-F1
#
_entry.id   AF-D3CZR9-F1
#
_cell.length_a   1.000
_cell.length_b   1.000
_cell.length_c   1.000
_cell.angle_alpha   90.00
_cell.angle_beta   90.00
_cell.angle_gamma   90.00
#
_symmetry.space_group_name_H-M   'P 1'
#
loop_
_entity.id
_entity.type
_entity.pdbx_description
1 polymer ?
#
loop_
_entity_poly.entity_id
_entity_poly.type
_entity_poly.pdbx_seq_one_letter_code
_entity_poly.pdbx_strand_id
1 'polypeptide(L)'
;MSREAGAPPLPGSAPWSAGHTPTADNRSGSEEPLVHRTAPLTQLIEGNALPSGEIAMAATDRATLFTEPACDHNREKSAKERKAGCPKPAPGGTSGGCTFDGALITLVPIVDSAHVVHGPIACAGNSWDGRGSLSSGPDLYRRGFTSDVGEQDVIFGGEQRLFDTILEAVERHRPPAVFVYSTCVTAMIGDDLDAVCAAAATHTGVPVIPVHAPGFVGNKNLGNKIAGDALLDHVIGTVEPADVSEYDVNLVGEYNIAGELWDVLPTLSKLGLRVRACISGDARYADVAAAHRARATMVVCSRALLGLARGLEERYDIPWFEGSFYGVRAMNDTLRQFARLLGGGALAERAEELIELEQTAVDLALEPYRERLAGKRAVLYTGGVKSWSIVAALQDLGIEVVANGITKSSDGDVEKISELLGPDAKIVSEGSPRELLRIADETRADILVAGGRNMYTALKGRLPFLDINQERHIPYAGYRGAVELARRLDLALTNPVWEQVRAPAPWDVASTSAGVA
;
A
#
# COMPACT_ATOMS: atom_id res chain seq x y z
N MET A 1 49.17 6.14 -38.38
CA MET A 1 49.99 7.11 -37.64
C MET A 1 49.10 8.33 -37.47
N SER A 2 48.42 8.54 -36.34
CA SER A 2 48.98 8.87 -35.04
C SER A 2 48.04 8.43 -33.90
N ARG A 3 48.63 8.23 -32.72
CA ARG A 3 48.11 7.50 -31.56
C ARG A 3 46.99 8.22 -30.80
N GLU A 4 45.99 7.45 -30.41
CA GLU A 4 45.03 7.72 -29.34
C GLU A 4 45.72 7.67 -27.97
N ALA A 5 45.30 8.55 -27.05
CA ALA A 5 45.57 8.44 -25.62
C ALA A 5 44.26 8.04 -24.93
N GLY A 6 44.24 6.84 -24.35
CA GLY A 6 43.08 6.23 -23.73
C GLY A 6 42.76 6.75 -22.33
N ALA A 7 41.47 6.82 -22.03
CA ALA A 7 40.94 6.86 -20.66
C ALA A 7 40.89 5.43 -20.08
N PRO A 8 41.09 5.25 -18.76
CA PRO A 8 41.11 3.92 -18.14
C PRO A 8 39.71 3.31 -18.02
N PRO A 9 39.55 1.98 -18.15
CA PRO A 9 38.25 1.31 -18.08
C PRO A 9 37.76 1.13 -16.63
N LEU A 10 36.44 1.24 -16.45
CA LEU A 10 35.71 0.86 -15.25
C LEU A 10 35.82 -0.66 -15.00
N PRO A 11 35.88 -1.15 -13.75
CA PRO A 11 35.99 -2.58 -13.47
C PRO A 11 34.72 -3.33 -13.90
N GLY A 12 34.89 -4.28 -14.81
CA GLY A 12 33.85 -5.14 -15.34
C GLY A 12 33.33 -6.16 -14.32
N SER A 13 32.03 -6.38 -14.39
CA SER A 13 31.30 -7.51 -13.80
C SER A 13 31.85 -8.84 -14.33
N ALA A 14 32.32 -9.70 -13.43
CA ALA A 14 32.70 -11.07 -13.74
C ALA A 14 31.46 -11.99 -13.78
N PRO A 15 31.47 -13.05 -14.62
CA PRO A 15 30.34 -13.93 -14.87
C PRO A 15 30.10 -14.94 -13.74
N TRP A 16 28.83 -15.33 -13.56
CA TRP A 16 28.43 -16.42 -12.67
C TRP A 16 29.05 -17.75 -13.11
N SER A 17 30.04 -18.25 -12.36
CA SER A 17 30.54 -19.61 -12.47
C SER A 17 29.85 -20.49 -11.44
N ALA A 18 29.16 -21.52 -11.93
CA ALA A 18 28.58 -22.58 -11.11
C ALA A 18 29.68 -23.49 -10.53
N GLY A 19 29.44 -23.94 -9.29
CA GLY A 19 30.04 -25.12 -8.69
C GLY A 19 31.15 -24.82 -7.71
N HIS A 20 30.83 -24.78 -6.42
CA HIS A 20 31.72 -25.17 -5.31
C HIS A 20 30.86 -25.83 -4.22
N THR A 21 31.10 -27.12 -4.00
CA THR A 21 30.61 -27.94 -2.89
C THR A 21 31.16 -27.38 -1.57
N PRO A 22 30.36 -27.19 -0.51
CA PRO A 22 30.91 -26.77 0.78
C PRO A 22 31.62 -27.96 1.44
N THR A 23 32.92 -27.80 1.67
CA THR A 23 33.67 -28.62 2.64
C THR A 23 33.32 -28.11 4.04
N ALA A 24 32.96 -29.04 4.92
CA ALA A 24 32.66 -28.76 6.32
C ALA A 24 33.93 -28.30 7.05
N ASP A 25 34.00 -27.02 7.41
CA ASP A 25 34.98 -26.54 8.41
C ASP A 25 34.32 -26.61 9.79
N ASN A 26 34.70 -27.64 10.53
CA ASN A 26 34.26 -27.92 11.89
C ASN A 26 35.05 -27.04 12.85
N ARG A 27 34.56 -25.83 13.12
CA ARG A 27 35.05 -25.00 14.24
C ARG A 27 34.03 -25.05 15.37
N SER A 28 34.37 -25.82 16.39
CA SER A 28 33.70 -25.89 17.68
C SER A 28 33.82 -24.55 18.42
N GLY A 29 32.89 -23.64 18.13
CA GLY A 29 32.49 -22.57 19.05
C GLY A 29 31.25 -23.03 19.80
N SER A 30 31.37 -23.20 21.11
CA SER A 30 30.26 -23.54 22.00
C SER A 30 29.28 -22.35 22.08
N GLU A 31 28.22 -22.37 21.28
CA GLU A 31 27.00 -21.65 21.63
C GLU A 31 26.26 -22.47 22.70
N GLU A 32 26.30 -21.99 23.94
CA GLU A 32 25.41 -22.48 24.98
C GLU A 32 23.96 -22.13 24.61
N PRO A 33 23.01 -23.08 24.67
CA PRO A 33 21.61 -22.75 24.50
C PRO A 33 21.15 -21.90 25.69
N LEU A 34 20.65 -20.69 25.41
CA LEU A 34 19.93 -19.83 26.35
C LEU A 34 18.63 -20.53 26.76
N VAL A 35 18.71 -21.43 27.75
CA VAL A 35 17.53 -21.99 28.42
C VAL A 35 17.06 -20.97 29.45
N HIS A 36 16.34 -19.95 29.00
CA HIS A 36 15.51 -19.18 29.91
C HIS A 36 14.35 -20.07 30.36
N ARG A 37 14.29 -20.34 31.68
CA ARG A 37 13.13 -21.00 32.31
C ARG A 37 11.95 -20.03 32.32
N THR A 38 11.31 -19.84 31.18
CA THR A 38 9.96 -19.28 31.09
C THR A 38 8.97 -20.29 31.65
N ALA A 39 7.97 -19.84 32.40
CA ALA A 39 6.86 -20.70 32.78
C ALA A 39 6.18 -21.21 31.49
N PRO A 40 5.74 -22.48 31.43
CA PRO A 40 4.99 -22.99 30.29
C PRO A 40 3.82 -22.07 29.96
N LEU A 41 3.56 -21.80 28.67
CA LEU A 41 2.45 -20.94 28.23
C LEU A 41 1.13 -21.36 28.89
N THR A 42 0.90 -22.67 29.05
CA THR A 42 -0.27 -23.24 29.72
C THR A 42 -0.47 -22.71 31.14
N GLN A 43 0.61 -22.51 31.92
CA GLN A 43 0.53 -21.96 33.27
C GLN A 43 0.20 -20.45 33.27
N LEU A 44 0.66 -19.72 32.25
CA LEU A 44 0.37 -18.30 32.10
C LEU A 44 -1.07 -18.05 31.67
N ILE A 45 -1.59 -18.88 30.74
CA ILE A 45 -2.98 -18.79 30.30
C ILE A 45 -3.94 -19.17 31.44
N GLU A 46 -3.66 -20.25 32.18
CA GLU A 46 -4.49 -20.68 33.33
C GLU A 46 -4.47 -19.66 34.48
N GLY A 47 -3.32 -18.98 34.71
CA GLY A 47 -3.18 -17.94 35.73
C GLY A 47 -3.82 -16.59 35.38
N ASN A 48 -4.10 -16.35 34.09
CA ASN A 48 -4.71 -15.13 33.57
C ASN A 48 -6.20 -15.28 33.23
N ALA A 49 -6.87 -16.33 33.71
CA ALA A 49 -8.33 -16.45 33.61
C ALA A 49 -8.99 -15.23 34.29
N LEU A 50 -9.32 -14.21 33.48
CA LEU A 50 -9.98 -12.99 33.91
C LEU A 50 -11.30 -13.35 34.62
N PRO A 51 -11.67 -12.69 35.73
CA PRO A 51 -12.99 -12.83 36.29
C PRO A 51 -14.00 -12.40 35.22
N SER A 52 -15.00 -13.24 34.98
CA SER A 52 -16.09 -13.05 34.04
C SER A 52 -16.98 -11.87 34.45
N GLY A 53 -16.48 -10.66 34.25
CA GLY A 53 -17.21 -9.40 34.22
C GLY A 53 -17.40 -8.96 32.78
N GLU A 54 -18.65 -8.65 32.42
CA GLU A 54 -19.10 -8.29 31.07
C GLU A 54 -18.30 -7.12 30.47
N ILE A 55 -17.22 -7.42 29.76
CA ILE A 55 -16.93 -6.77 28.48
C ILE A 55 -16.99 -7.90 27.47
N ALA A 56 -18.19 -8.11 26.92
CA ALA A 56 -18.33 -8.91 25.72
C ALA A 56 -17.54 -8.20 24.61
N MET A 57 -16.28 -8.58 24.42
CA MET A 57 -15.56 -8.32 23.18
C MET A 57 -16.36 -9.03 22.10
N ALA A 58 -17.11 -8.25 21.32
CA ALA A 58 -17.77 -8.78 20.15
C ALA A 58 -16.65 -9.22 19.20
N ALA A 59 -16.43 -10.53 19.08
CA ALA A 59 -15.78 -11.10 17.93
C ALA A 59 -16.39 -10.40 16.70
N THR A 60 -15.57 -9.67 15.95
CA THR A 60 -16.03 -8.85 14.83
C THR A 60 -16.94 -9.71 13.96
N ASP A 61 -18.25 -9.43 13.98
CA ASP A 61 -19.20 -10.23 13.23
C ASP A 61 -18.79 -10.16 11.76
N ARG A 62 -18.47 -11.30 11.15
CA ARG A 62 -18.15 -11.36 9.72
C ARG A 62 -19.18 -10.63 8.87
N ALA A 63 -20.45 -10.60 9.29
CA ALA A 63 -21.50 -9.87 8.59
C ALA A 63 -21.30 -8.35 8.61
N THR A 64 -20.71 -7.76 9.66
CA THR A 64 -20.41 -6.31 9.72
C THR A 64 -19.21 -5.97 8.84
N LEU A 65 -18.18 -6.81 8.77
CA LEU A 65 -17.04 -6.65 7.85
C LEU A 65 -17.45 -6.61 6.36
N PHE A 66 -18.45 -7.41 5.99
CA PHE A 66 -19.00 -7.44 4.64
C PHE A 66 -20.02 -6.31 4.38
N THR A 67 -20.54 -5.68 5.42
CA THR A 67 -21.53 -4.60 5.34
C THR A 67 -20.90 -3.28 5.78
N GLU A 68 -20.33 -2.56 4.82
CA GLU A 68 -19.85 -1.18 5.03
C GLU A 68 -20.86 -0.19 4.43
N PRO A 69 -21.67 0.52 5.24
CA PRO A 69 -22.68 1.47 4.75
C PRO A 69 -22.10 2.66 3.99
N ALA A 70 -20.87 3.06 4.32
CA ALA A 70 -20.17 4.13 3.62
C ALA A 70 -19.63 3.69 2.24
N CYS A 71 -19.66 2.39 1.94
CA CYS A 71 -19.22 1.87 0.65
C CYS A 71 -20.39 1.85 -0.36
N ASP A 72 -20.29 2.65 -1.42
CA ASP A 72 -21.33 2.77 -2.45
C ASP A 72 -21.71 1.40 -3.06
N HIS A 73 -20.72 0.57 -3.38
CA HIS A 73 -20.90 -0.78 -3.91
C HIS A 73 -21.66 -1.74 -2.97
N ASN A 74 -21.72 -1.45 -1.67
CA ASN A 74 -22.56 -2.18 -0.73
C ASN A 74 -23.98 -1.64 -0.68
N ARG A 75 -24.20 -0.34 -0.91
CA ARG A 75 -25.54 0.28 -0.94
C ARG A 75 -26.38 -0.23 -2.10
N GLU A 76 -25.75 -0.51 -3.25
CA GLU A 76 -26.42 -1.04 -4.45
C GLU A 76 -26.78 -2.53 -4.36
N LYS A 77 -26.15 -3.27 -3.45
CA LYS A 77 -26.36 -4.71 -3.28
C LYS A 77 -27.64 -5.02 -2.51
N SER A 78 -28.37 -6.03 -2.97
CA SER A 78 -29.46 -6.62 -2.17
C SER A 78 -28.92 -7.12 -0.82
N ALA A 79 -29.78 -7.26 0.19
CA ALA A 79 -29.36 -7.79 1.50
C ALA A 79 -28.65 -9.16 1.41
N LYS A 80 -29.00 -9.96 0.40
CA LYS A 80 -28.36 -11.25 0.09
C LYS A 80 -26.94 -11.08 -0.46
N GLU A 81 -26.73 -10.11 -1.34
CA GLU A 81 -25.43 -9.82 -1.96
C GLU A 81 -24.47 -9.10 -1.00
N ARG A 82 -24.99 -8.25 -0.11
CA ARG A 82 -24.19 -7.66 1.00
C ARG A 82 -23.62 -8.74 1.91
N LYS A 83 -24.44 -9.73 2.27
CA LYS A 83 -24.00 -10.88 3.07
C LYS A 83 -22.96 -11.77 2.36
N ALA A 84 -22.90 -11.73 1.02
CA ALA A 84 -21.94 -12.49 0.22
C ALA A 84 -20.54 -11.85 0.16
N GLY A 85 -20.41 -10.55 0.49
CA GLY A 85 -19.13 -9.84 0.55
C GLY A 85 -18.55 -9.45 -0.81
N CYS A 86 -17.24 -9.17 -0.85
CA CYS A 86 -16.54 -8.89 -2.10
C CYS A 86 -16.40 -10.16 -2.96
N PRO A 87 -16.30 -10.04 -4.30
CA PRO A 87 -16.17 -11.19 -5.19
C PRO A 87 -15.01 -12.09 -4.79
N LYS A 88 -15.26 -13.41 -4.76
CA LYS A 88 -14.21 -14.41 -4.58
C LYS A 88 -13.38 -14.51 -5.86
N PRO A 89 -12.07 -14.78 -5.76
CA PRO A 89 -11.26 -15.09 -6.93
C PRO A 89 -11.85 -16.29 -7.68
N ALA A 90 -11.92 -16.20 -9.02
CA ALA A 90 -12.27 -17.35 -9.84
C ALA A 90 -11.08 -18.33 -9.89
N PRO A 91 -11.30 -19.66 -9.78
CA PRO A 91 -10.24 -20.65 -9.98
C PRO A 91 -9.52 -20.45 -11.32
N GLY A 92 -8.18 -20.46 -11.31
CA GLY A 92 -7.35 -20.13 -12.48
C GLY A 92 -7.13 -18.63 -12.68
N GLY A 93 -7.80 -17.76 -11.92
CA GLY A 93 -7.52 -16.33 -11.87
C GLY A 93 -6.22 -16.07 -11.11
N THR A 94 -5.23 -15.48 -11.79
CA THR A 94 -3.90 -15.19 -11.23
C THR A 94 -3.81 -13.82 -10.55
N SER A 95 -4.94 -13.12 -10.41
CA SER A 95 -4.98 -11.72 -10.00
C SER A 95 -5.62 -11.52 -8.63
N GLY A 96 -4.80 -11.17 -7.64
CA GLY A 96 -5.24 -10.70 -6.32
C GLY A 96 -4.36 -11.20 -5.19
N GLY A 97 -4.32 -10.44 -4.09
CA GLY A 97 -3.72 -10.87 -2.82
C GLY A 97 -4.75 -11.56 -1.91
N CYS A 98 -4.27 -12.32 -0.94
CA CYS A 98 -5.10 -12.95 0.09
C CYS A 98 -5.41 -11.98 1.25
N THR A 99 -6.23 -12.42 2.20
CA THR A 99 -6.57 -11.61 3.38
C THR A 99 -5.33 -11.24 4.20
N PHE A 100 -4.41 -12.20 4.41
CA PHE A 100 -3.14 -11.95 5.11
C PHE A 100 -2.34 -10.84 4.44
N ASP A 101 -2.17 -10.89 3.11
CA ASP A 101 -1.48 -9.84 2.35
C ASP A 101 -2.11 -8.47 2.62
N GLY A 102 -3.44 -8.37 2.55
CA GLY A 102 -4.16 -7.12 2.83
C GLY A 102 -3.97 -6.57 4.24
N ALA A 103 -3.98 -7.43 5.26
CA ALA A 103 -3.78 -7.02 6.64
C ALA A 103 -2.34 -6.59 6.89
N LEU A 104 -1.37 -7.41 6.45
CA LEU A 104 0.05 -7.14 6.60
C LEU A 104 0.44 -5.84 5.90
N ILE A 105 0.06 -5.66 4.63
CA ILE A 105 0.41 -4.45 3.88
C ILE A 105 -0.25 -3.18 4.45
N THR A 106 -1.30 -3.31 5.25
CA THR A 106 -1.94 -2.16 5.91
C THR A 106 -1.20 -1.75 7.18
N LEU A 107 -0.61 -2.70 7.90
CA LEU A 107 -0.05 -2.46 9.23
C LEU A 107 1.48 -2.38 9.25
N VAL A 108 2.17 -3.10 8.37
CA VAL A 108 3.65 -3.10 8.26
C VAL A 108 4.28 -1.69 8.17
N PRO A 109 3.65 -0.69 7.54
CA PRO A 109 4.24 0.65 7.52
C PRO A 109 4.26 1.37 8.89
N ILE A 110 3.79 0.76 9.98
CA ILE A 110 4.05 1.21 11.37
C ILE A 110 5.49 0.83 11.73
N VAL A 111 6.41 1.72 11.38
CA VAL A 111 7.82 1.39 11.12
C VAL A 111 8.63 0.97 12.33
N ASP A 112 8.18 1.34 13.53
CA ASP A 112 8.82 1.06 14.81
C ASP A 112 8.32 -0.22 15.48
N SER A 113 7.29 -0.86 14.94
CA SER A 113 6.66 -2.06 15.51
C SER A 113 7.25 -3.36 14.94
N ALA A 114 7.15 -4.45 15.70
CA ALA A 114 7.47 -5.77 15.20
C ALA A 114 6.22 -6.41 14.55
N HIS A 115 6.40 -7.03 13.39
CA HIS A 115 5.32 -7.68 12.62
C HIS A 115 5.57 -9.17 12.51
N VAL A 116 4.99 -9.97 13.42
CA VAL A 116 5.19 -11.42 13.55
C VAL A 116 4.16 -12.18 12.72
N VAL A 117 4.63 -12.89 11.70
CA VAL A 117 3.79 -13.77 10.87
C VAL A 117 3.70 -15.15 11.54
N HIS A 118 2.53 -15.50 12.06
CA HIS A 118 2.31 -16.80 12.66
C HIS A 118 1.91 -17.83 11.59
N GLY A 119 2.91 -18.52 11.06
CA GLY A 119 2.73 -19.52 10.02
C GLY A 119 4.04 -20.13 9.51
N PRO A 120 3.98 -20.95 8.46
CA PRO A 120 5.17 -21.40 7.75
C PRO A 120 5.94 -20.22 7.11
N ILE A 121 7.24 -20.38 6.89
CA ILE A 121 8.13 -19.33 6.35
C ILE A 121 7.62 -18.62 5.09
N ALA A 122 6.87 -19.31 4.22
CA ALA A 122 6.50 -18.79 2.90
C ALA A 122 5.70 -17.48 2.94
N CYS A 123 4.81 -17.29 3.92
CA CYS A 123 4.02 -16.06 4.04
C CYS A 123 4.92 -14.86 4.35
N ALA A 124 5.84 -15.01 5.31
CA ALA A 124 6.81 -13.98 5.66
C ALA A 124 7.80 -13.75 4.51
N GLY A 125 8.41 -14.82 3.98
CA GLY A 125 9.44 -14.73 2.95
C GLY A 125 8.98 -14.07 1.65
N ASN A 126 7.76 -14.36 1.19
CA ASN A 126 7.23 -13.77 -0.05
C ASN A 126 6.73 -12.32 0.10
N SER A 127 6.41 -11.90 1.33
CA SER A 127 5.91 -10.55 1.61
C SER A 127 7.00 -9.60 2.14
N TRP A 128 8.17 -10.14 2.44
CA TRP A 128 9.27 -9.41 3.07
C TRP A 128 9.76 -8.25 2.19
N ASP A 129 9.69 -7.03 2.74
CA ASP A 129 10.18 -5.77 2.12
C ASP A 129 9.57 -5.48 0.73
N GLY A 130 8.47 -6.15 0.37
CA GLY A 130 7.90 -6.10 -0.98
C GLY A 130 7.01 -4.90 -1.29
N ARG A 131 6.84 -3.97 -0.34
CA ARG A 131 5.82 -2.92 -0.42
C ARG A 131 6.32 -1.55 -0.88
N GLY A 132 7.60 -1.23 -0.69
CA GLY A 132 8.15 0.08 -1.06
C GLY A 132 7.75 1.26 -0.15
N SER A 133 7.13 1.00 1.01
CA SER A 133 6.92 2.03 2.05
C SER A 133 8.27 2.43 2.64
N LEU A 134 8.54 3.74 2.75
CA LEU A 134 9.79 4.25 3.35
C LEU A 134 9.58 4.76 4.78
N SER A 135 10.67 4.79 5.55
CA SER A 135 10.71 5.37 6.90
C SER A 135 11.75 6.48 7.02
N SER A 136 11.42 7.50 7.82
CA SER A 136 12.30 8.60 8.21
C SER A 136 13.15 8.30 9.46
N GLY A 137 12.98 7.13 10.09
CA GLY A 137 13.73 6.79 11.30
C GLY A 137 13.84 5.27 11.50
N PRO A 138 12.99 4.65 12.35
CA PRO A 138 13.07 3.23 12.64
C PRO A 138 12.90 2.34 11.41
N ASP A 139 13.62 1.23 11.36
CA ASP A 139 13.61 0.28 10.26
C ASP A 139 13.11 -1.12 10.68
N LEU A 140 12.51 -1.24 11.88
CA LEU A 140 12.15 -2.52 12.46
C LEU A 140 11.16 -3.29 11.59
N TYR A 141 10.19 -2.59 10.98
CA TYR A 141 9.22 -3.17 10.06
C TYR A 141 9.84 -3.85 8.83
N ARG A 142 11.08 -3.53 8.47
CA ARG A 142 11.81 -4.17 7.37
C ARG A 142 12.42 -5.50 7.76
N ARG A 143 12.32 -5.93 9.02
CA ARG A 143 12.75 -7.26 9.47
C ARG A 143 11.60 -8.24 9.33
N GLY A 144 11.90 -9.45 8.86
CA GLY A 144 10.92 -10.52 8.79
C GLY A 144 10.87 -11.28 10.12
N PHE A 145 9.75 -11.18 10.85
CA PHE A 145 9.49 -12.01 12.03
C PHE A 145 8.47 -13.09 11.68
N THR A 146 8.77 -14.33 12.04
CA THR A 146 7.87 -15.46 11.79
C THR A 146 8.05 -16.51 12.85
N SER A 147 6.97 -17.19 13.21
CA SER A 147 7.05 -18.38 14.05
C SER A 147 7.64 -19.58 13.30
N ASP A 148 7.68 -19.53 11.96
CA ASP A 148 8.17 -20.61 11.08
C ASP A 148 7.64 -22.00 11.43
N VAL A 149 6.31 -22.09 11.55
CA VAL A 149 5.59 -23.31 11.93
C VAL A 149 5.98 -24.47 11.00
N GLY A 150 6.50 -25.53 11.61
CA GLY A 150 6.89 -26.79 10.96
C GLY A 150 5.88 -27.90 11.19
N GLU A 151 6.19 -29.12 10.74
CA GLU A 151 5.28 -30.27 10.82
C GLU A 151 4.83 -30.59 12.25
N GLN A 152 5.73 -30.49 13.22
CA GLN A 152 5.41 -30.77 14.63
C GLN A 152 4.41 -29.75 15.19
N ASP A 153 4.58 -28.46 14.87
CA ASP A 153 3.65 -27.41 15.30
C ASP A 153 2.28 -27.58 14.62
N VAL A 154 2.24 -28.09 13.38
CA VAL A 154 0.97 -28.41 12.71
C VAL A 154 0.24 -29.57 13.39
N ILE A 155 0.96 -30.57 13.90
CA ILE A 155 0.38 -31.74 14.57
C ILE A 155 -0.07 -31.40 15.99
N PHE A 156 0.73 -30.62 16.73
CA PHE A 156 0.57 -30.41 18.17
C PHE A 156 0.12 -28.99 18.57
N GLY A 157 0.02 -28.06 17.63
CA GLY A 157 -0.29 -26.65 17.87
C GLY A 157 0.97 -25.76 17.83
N GLY A 158 0.81 -24.53 17.33
CA GLY A 158 1.88 -23.56 17.16
C GLY A 158 1.99 -22.51 18.27
N GLU A 159 1.11 -22.56 19.27
CA GLU A 159 0.93 -21.51 20.29
C GLU A 159 2.18 -21.23 21.12
N GLN A 160 2.84 -22.26 21.66
CA GLN A 160 4.06 -22.10 22.45
C GLN A 160 5.19 -21.51 21.59
N ARG A 161 5.32 -21.96 20.34
CA ARG A 161 6.31 -21.45 19.40
C ARG A 161 6.05 -19.98 19.06
N LEU A 162 4.78 -19.58 18.92
CA LEU A 162 4.42 -18.18 18.75
C LEU A 162 4.78 -17.35 19.99
N PHE A 163 4.44 -17.83 21.19
CA PHE A 163 4.76 -17.14 22.43
C PHE A 163 6.28 -16.87 22.55
N ASP A 164 7.10 -17.90 22.35
CA ASP A 164 8.56 -17.79 22.39
C ASP A 164 9.09 -16.83 21.31
N THR A 165 8.51 -16.86 20.10
CA THR A 165 8.85 -15.93 19.02
C THR A 165 8.57 -14.47 19.40
N ILE A 166 7.44 -14.20 20.06
CA ILE A 166 7.09 -12.84 20.52
C ILE A 166 8.07 -12.40 21.61
N LEU A 167 8.38 -13.26 22.57
CA LEU A 167 9.34 -12.94 23.63
C LEU A 167 10.72 -12.60 23.04
N GLU A 168 11.20 -13.41 22.10
CA GLU A 168 12.48 -13.19 21.42
C GLU A 168 12.48 -11.86 20.66
N ALA A 169 11.40 -11.53 19.95
CA ALA A 169 11.27 -10.26 19.24
C ALA A 169 11.30 -9.07 20.20
N VAL A 170 10.59 -9.16 21.34
CA VAL A 170 10.55 -8.10 22.35
C VAL A 170 11.91 -7.94 23.03
N GLU A 171 12.55 -9.03 23.44
CA GLU A 171 13.84 -8.99 24.12
C GLU A 171 14.93 -8.36 23.23
N ARG A 172 14.99 -8.78 21.96
CA ARG A 172 16.05 -8.37 21.03
C ARG A 172 15.84 -6.99 20.43
N HIS A 173 14.59 -6.56 20.23
CA HIS A 173 14.30 -5.34 19.47
C HIS A 173 13.58 -4.26 20.28
N ARG A 174 13.00 -4.62 21.42
CA ARG A 174 12.27 -3.70 22.32
C ARG A 174 11.30 -2.79 21.54
N PRO A 175 10.43 -3.34 20.68
CA PRO A 175 9.46 -2.54 19.96
C PRO A 175 8.44 -1.92 20.94
N PRO A 176 7.80 -0.81 20.58
CA PRO A 176 6.69 -0.26 21.33
C PRO A 176 5.42 -1.12 21.23
N ALA A 177 5.32 -1.98 20.20
CA ALA A 177 4.23 -2.94 20.02
C ALA A 177 4.62 -4.11 19.09
N VAL A 178 3.90 -5.22 19.20
CA VAL A 178 4.03 -6.39 18.33
C VAL A 178 2.68 -6.68 17.66
N PHE A 179 2.61 -6.66 16.34
CA PHE A 179 1.45 -7.13 15.59
C PHE A 179 1.66 -8.59 15.18
N VAL A 180 0.67 -9.44 15.44
CA VAL A 180 0.76 -10.88 15.19
C VAL A 180 -0.31 -11.32 14.20
N TYR A 181 0.10 -11.87 13.07
CA TYR A 181 -0.81 -12.24 11.97
C TYR A 181 -1.03 -13.75 11.93
N SER A 182 -2.26 -14.21 12.08
CA SER A 182 -2.58 -15.61 11.74
C SER A 182 -2.55 -15.83 10.23
N THR A 183 -2.10 -17.02 9.83
CA THR A 183 -2.05 -17.45 8.43
C THR A 183 -2.97 -18.65 8.22
N CYS A 184 -2.99 -19.21 7.01
CA CYS A 184 -3.89 -20.31 6.69
C CYS A 184 -3.73 -21.52 7.62
N VAL A 185 -2.49 -21.93 7.90
CA VAL A 185 -2.22 -23.17 8.63
C VAL A 185 -2.59 -23.04 10.10
N THR A 186 -2.11 -21.98 10.76
CA THR A 186 -2.33 -21.74 12.20
C THR A 186 -3.82 -21.53 12.52
N ALA A 187 -4.56 -20.86 11.64
CA ALA A 187 -6.01 -20.76 11.77
C ALA A 187 -6.76 -22.08 11.53
N MET A 188 -6.24 -22.99 10.69
CA MET A 188 -6.88 -24.29 10.43
C MET A 188 -6.67 -25.29 11.57
N ILE A 189 -5.49 -25.27 12.21
CA ILE A 189 -5.20 -26.14 13.36
C ILE A 189 -5.84 -25.64 14.65
N GLY A 190 -6.32 -24.38 14.65
CA GLY A 190 -7.12 -23.82 15.72
C GLY A 190 -6.30 -23.19 16.84
N ASP A 191 -5.09 -22.70 16.55
CA ASP A 191 -4.28 -21.97 17.52
C ASP A 191 -5.04 -20.74 18.05
N ASP A 192 -5.11 -20.58 19.37
CA ASP A 192 -5.76 -19.46 20.04
C ASP A 192 -4.83 -18.23 20.05
N LEU A 193 -4.85 -17.49 18.95
CA LEU A 193 -4.02 -16.30 18.77
C LEU A 193 -4.27 -15.25 19.86
N ASP A 194 -5.51 -15.09 20.31
CA ASP A 194 -5.90 -14.06 21.28
C ASP A 194 -5.31 -14.39 22.66
N ALA A 195 -5.44 -15.64 23.10
CA ALA A 195 -4.87 -16.11 24.36
C ALA A 195 -3.35 -15.96 24.39
N VAL A 196 -2.66 -16.34 23.30
CA VAL A 196 -1.20 -16.21 23.18
C VAL A 196 -0.77 -14.73 23.22
N CYS A 197 -1.45 -13.86 22.47
CA CYS A 197 -1.14 -12.43 22.45
C CYS A 197 -1.35 -11.79 23.84
N ALA A 198 -2.45 -12.11 24.52
CA ALA A 198 -2.73 -11.61 25.86
C ALA A 198 -1.69 -12.09 26.89
N ALA A 199 -1.29 -13.36 26.84
CA ALA A 199 -0.24 -13.91 27.69
C ALA A 199 1.11 -13.24 27.43
N ALA A 200 1.50 -13.05 26.16
CA ALA A 200 2.75 -12.41 25.78
C ALA A 200 2.77 -10.91 26.18
N ALA A 201 1.66 -10.20 26.01
CA ALA A 201 1.52 -8.81 26.44
C ALA A 201 1.67 -8.68 27.96
N THR A 202 1.03 -9.57 28.73
CA THR A 202 1.15 -9.60 30.20
C THR A 202 2.59 -9.88 30.63
N HIS A 203 3.25 -10.84 29.97
CA HIS A 203 4.62 -11.25 30.31
C HIS A 203 5.66 -10.17 30.00
N THR A 204 5.50 -9.47 28.88
CA THR A 204 6.49 -8.52 28.37
C THR A 204 6.22 -7.07 28.77
N GLY A 205 4.98 -6.73 29.10
CA GLY A 205 4.52 -5.34 29.27
C GLY A 205 4.43 -4.55 27.95
N VAL A 206 4.62 -5.20 26.80
CA VAL A 206 4.51 -4.60 25.46
C VAL A 206 3.14 -4.95 24.88
N PRO A 207 2.41 -4.01 24.27
CA PRO A 207 1.20 -4.33 23.52
C PRO A 207 1.45 -5.39 22.44
N VAL A 208 0.67 -6.47 22.47
CA VAL A 208 0.69 -7.53 21.45
C VAL A 208 -0.69 -7.62 20.83
N ILE A 209 -0.79 -7.28 19.54
CA ILE A 209 -2.04 -7.07 18.82
C ILE A 209 -2.31 -8.28 17.92
N PRO A 210 -3.38 -9.06 18.19
CA PRO A 210 -3.78 -10.16 17.32
C PRO A 210 -4.43 -9.61 16.03
N VAL A 211 -4.03 -10.18 14.88
CA VAL A 211 -4.57 -9.83 13.56
C VAL A 211 -5.05 -11.11 12.87
N HIS A 212 -6.35 -11.35 12.97
CA HIS A 212 -7.02 -12.56 12.45
C HIS A 212 -7.23 -12.52 10.94
N ALA A 213 -6.16 -12.70 10.17
CA ALA A 213 -6.17 -12.52 8.72
C ALA A 213 -5.78 -13.77 7.90
N PRO A 214 -6.27 -14.99 8.19
CA PRO A 214 -5.88 -16.18 7.44
C PRO A 214 -6.25 -16.04 5.95
N GLY A 215 -5.32 -16.41 5.07
CA GLY A 215 -5.45 -16.10 3.64
C GLY A 215 -6.72 -16.61 2.94
N PHE A 216 -7.35 -17.67 3.46
CA PHE A 216 -8.53 -18.30 2.86
C PHE A 216 -9.86 -17.60 3.17
N VAL A 217 -9.93 -16.65 4.12
CA VAL A 217 -11.24 -16.07 4.51
C VAL A 217 -11.78 -15.03 3.53
N GLY A 218 -10.93 -14.50 2.65
CA GLY A 218 -11.31 -13.51 1.66
C GLY A 218 -10.12 -12.96 0.87
N ASN A 219 -10.35 -11.83 0.20
CA ASN A 219 -9.36 -11.16 -0.62
C ASN A 219 -8.59 -10.08 0.15
N LYS A 220 -7.61 -9.46 -0.51
CA LYS A 220 -6.82 -8.34 0.01
C LYS A 220 -7.65 -7.25 0.69
N ASN A 221 -8.76 -6.80 0.10
CA ASN A 221 -9.59 -5.73 0.68
C ASN A 221 -10.20 -6.13 2.03
N LEU A 222 -10.55 -7.41 2.23
CA LEU A 222 -10.99 -7.89 3.55
C LEU A 222 -9.85 -7.81 4.57
N GLY A 223 -8.63 -8.14 4.16
CA GLY A 223 -7.44 -7.99 4.98
C GLY A 223 -7.22 -6.56 5.45
N ASN A 224 -7.34 -5.59 4.54
CA ASN A 224 -7.25 -4.17 4.88
C ASN A 224 -8.30 -3.75 5.93
N LYS A 225 -9.54 -4.26 5.82
CA LYS A 225 -10.60 -3.99 6.82
C LYS A 225 -10.24 -4.58 8.18
N ILE A 226 -9.83 -5.85 8.23
CA ILE A 226 -9.42 -6.54 9.47
C ILE A 226 -8.26 -5.78 10.14
N ALA A 227 -7.31 -5.26 9.37
CA ALA A 227 -6.26 -4.42 9.90
C ALA A 227 -6.79 -3.09 10.48
N GLY A 228 -7.73 -2.43 9.80
CA GLY A 228 -8.40 -1.24 10.31
C GLY A 228 -9.12 -1.50 11.63
N ASP A 229 -9.88 -2.59 11.70
CA ASP A 229 -10.59 -3.01 12.92
C ASP A 229 -9.61 -3.34 14.05
N ALA A 230 -8.52 -4.06 13.76
CA ALA A 230 -7.48 -4.35 14.75
C ALA A 230 -6.86 -3.06 15.34
N LEU A 231 -6.65 -2.02 14.52
CA LEU A 231 -6.21 -0.72 15.04
C LEU A 231 -7.27 -0.07 15.91
N LEU A 232 -8.54 -0.07 15.48
CA LEU A 232 -9.62 0.59 16.21
C LEU A 232 -9.95 -0.11 17.54
N ASP A 233 -9.84 -1.43 17.59
CA ASP A 233 -10.20 -2.25 18.74
C ASP A 233 -9.07 -2.42 19.76
N HIS A 234 -7.80 -2.43 19.30
CA HIS A 234 -6.67 -2.73 20.17
C HIS A 234 -5.63 -1.61 20.31
N VAL A 235 -5.63 -0.58 19.45
CA VAL A 235 -4.54 0.40 19.38
C VAL A 235 -5.02 1.83 19.61
N ILE A 236 -5.98 2.32 18.84
CA ILE A 236 -6.43 3.71 18.87
C ILE A 236 -7.16 3.97 20.20
N GLY A 237 -6.77 5.02 20.92
CA GLY A 237 -7.32 5.35 22.23
C GLY A 237 -6.46 4.87 23.40
N THR A 238 -5.40 4.10 23.14
CA THR A 238 -4.56 3.51 24.21
C THR A 238 -3.45 4.43 24.70
N VAL A 239 -3.09 5.48 23.95
CA VAL A 239 -2.04 6.44 24.31
C VAL A 239 -2.60 7.85 24.33
N GLU A 240 -2.55 8.51 25.49
CA GLU A 240 -2.93 9.91 25.60
C GLU A 240 -1.71 10.82 25.33
N PRO A 241 -1.70 11.60 24.24
CA PRO A 241 -0.57 12.46 23.92
C PRO A 241 -0.53 13.73 24.78
N ALA A 242 0.67 14.20 25.12
CA ALA A 242 0.85 15.45 25.85
C ALA A 242 0.63 16.70 24.97
N ASP A 243 0.72 16.53 23.65
CA ASP A 243 0.70 17.57 22.64
C ASP A 243 -0.53 17.42 21.75
N VAL A 244 -1.63 18.08 22.10
CA VAL A 244 -2.86 18.15 21.30
C VAL A 244 -3.00 19.54 20.69
N SER A 245 -3.31 19.60 19.40
CA SER A 245 -3.54 20.85 18.66
C SER A 245 -4.95 20.88 18.05
N GLU A 246 -5.47 22.08 17.82
CA GLU A 246 -6.75 22.31 17.14
C GLU A 246 -6.71 21.98 15.65
N TYR A 247 -5.50 21.84 15.07
CA TYR A 247 -5.29 21.52 13.66
C TYR A 247 -4.64 20.15 13.44
N ASP A 248 -4.83 19.24 14.40
CA ASP A 248 -4.41 17.85 14.26
C ASP A 248 -5.32 17.08 13.30
N VAL A 249 -4.73 16.40 12.33
CA VAL A 249 -5.46 15.60 11.34
C VAL A 249 -4.88 14.20 11.23
N ASN A 250 -5.73 13.23 10.85
CA ASN A 250 -5.31 11.88 10.50
C ASN A 250 -5.34 11.68 8.98
N LEU A 251 -4.39 10.89 8.48
CA LEU A 251 -4.37 10.40 7.10
C LEU A 251 -4.54 8.88 7.13
N VAL A 252 -5.67 8.35 6.67
CA VAL A 252 -5.98 6.91 6.65
C VAL A 252 -5.81 6.36 5.25
N GLY A 253 -5.05 5.28 5.08
CA GLY A 253 -4.74 4.69 3.79
C GLY A 253 -3.60 5.38 3.02
N GLU A 254 -2.88 6.30 3.66
CA GLU A 254 -1.60 6.80 3.17
C GLU A 254 -0.48 5.91 3.70
N TYR A 255 0.46 5.58 2.84
CA TYR A 255 1.35 4.43 2.98
C TYR A 255 2.81 4.77 2.78
N ASN A 256 3.10 6.04 2.44
CA ASN A 256 4.43 6.56 2.18
C ASN A 256 5.21 5.72 1.16
N ILE A 257 4.53 5.27 0.10
CA ILE A 257 5.16 4.50 -0.97
C ILE A 257 6.17 5.40 -1.68
N ALA A 258 7.40 4.94 -1.81
CA ALA A 258 8.51 5.70 -2.39
C ALA A 258 8.76 7.07 -1.71
N GLY A 259 8.29 7.28 -0.47
CA GLY A 259 8.47 8.55 0.24
C GLY A 259 7.44 9.64 -0.12
N GLU A 260 6.33 9.29 -0.78
CA GLU A 260 5.40 10.29 -1.30
C GLU A 260 4.69 11.14 -0.24
N LEU A 261 4.51 10.61 0.98
CA LEU A 261 3.96 11.38 2.10
C LEU A 261 4.85 12.58 2.43
N TRP A 262 6.17 12.43 2.32
CA TRP A 262 7.12 13.50 2.63
C TRP A 262 7.07 14.68 1.66
N ASP A 263 6.52 14.48 0.46
CA ASP A 263 6.24 15.59 -0.46
C ASP A 263 4.94 16.32 -0.12
N VAL A 264 4.03 15.69 0.63
CA VAL A 264 2.73 16.24 1.03
C VAL A 264 2.80 16.96 2.39
N LEU A 265 3.55 16.41 3.35
CA LEU A 265 3.65 16.96 4.71
C LEU A 265 4.02 18.45 4.77
N PRO A 266 5.00 18.97 3.98
CA PRO A 266 5.34 20.38 4.00
C PRO A 266 4.16 21.28 3.61
N THR A 267 3.35 20.86 2.63
CA THR A 267 2.17 21.63 2.20
C THR A 267 1.10 21.68 3.29
N LEU A 268 0.81 20.54 3.92
CA LEU A 268 -0.12 20.49 5.06
C LEU A 268 0.38 21.36 6.22
N SER A 269 1.69 21.33 6.50
CA SER A 269 2.31 22.16 7.53
C SER A 269 2.26 23.66 7.21
N LYS A 270 2.47 24.07 5.95
CA LYS A 270 2.30 25.46 5.50
C LYS A 270 0.88 25.98 5.70
N LEU A 271 -0.12 25.12 5.52
CA LEU A 271 -1.52 25.45 5.81
C LEU A 271 -1.79 25.61 7.33
N GLY A 272 -0.89 25.09 8.16
CA GLY A 272 -1.01 25.08 9.63
C GLY A 272 -1.58 23.79 10.19
N LEU A 273 -1.71 22.73 9.37
CA LEU A 273 -2.16 21.42 9.80
C LEU A 273 -0.98 20.60 10.33
N ARG A 274 -1.24 19.79 11.35
CA ARG A 274 -0.30 18.79 11.84
C ARG A 274 -0.88 17.40 11.61
N VAL A 275 -0.16 16.55 10.90
CA VAL A 275 -0.55 15.14 10.77
C VAL A 275 -0.24 14.44 12.09
N ARG A 276 -1.27 14.16 12.88
CA ARG A 276 -1.19 13.44 14.15
C ARG A 276 -0.82 11.98 13.92
N ALA A 277 -1.56 11.32 13.03
CA ALA A 277 -1.33 9.94 12.66
C ALA A 277 -1.47 9.79 11.15
N CYS A 278 -0.46 9.17 10.54
CA CYS A 278 -0.61 8.53 9.24
C CYS A 278 -0.88 7.05 9.50
N ILE A 279 -1.96 6.52 8.95
CA ILE A 279 -2.33 5.10 9.03
C ILE A 279 -2.11 4.55 7.61
N SER A 280 -0.92 4.07 7.28
CA SER A 280 0.20 3.78 8.17
C SER A 280 1.58 4.23 7.69
N GLY A 281 1.70 4.91 6.55
CA GLY A 281 3.01 5.27 5.98
C GLY A 281 3.91 6.06 6.93
N ASP A 282 5.12 5.54 7.21
CA ASP A 282 6.10 6.13 8.15
C ASP A 282 5.56 6.37 9.56
N ALA A 283 4.57 5.60 10.00
CA ALA A 283 3.90 5.82 11.27
C ALA A 283 4.70 5.29 12.47
N ARG A 284 4.62 5.96 13.62
CA ARG A 284 5.03 5.39 14.91
C ARG A 284 3.81 4.80 15.61
N TYR A 285 4.00 3.72 16.37
CA TYR A 285 2.91 3.10 17.12
C TYR A 285 2.18 4.11 18.01
N ALA A 286 2.93 4.94 18.74
CA ALA A 286 2.36 5.95 19.64
C ALA A 286 1.49 6.99 18.91
N ASP A 287 1.85 7.35 17.68
CA ASP A 287 1.06 8.27 16.86
C ASP A 287 -0.28 7.64 16.47
N VAL A 288 -0.25 6.38 16.02
CA VAL A 288 -1.46 5.63 15.66
C VAL A 288 -2.34 5.41 16.90
N ALA A 289 -1.75 5.06 18.04
CA ALA A 289 -2.47 4.89 19.29
C ALA A 289 -3.12 6.19 19.80
N ALA A 290 -2.57 7.34 19.44
CA ALA A 290 -3.08 8.67 19.75
C ALA A 290 -3.99 9.28 18.66
N ALA A 291 -4.35 8.51 17.62
CA ALA A 291 -5.15 9.01 16.49
C ALA A 291 -6.54 9.54 16.89
N HIS A 292 -7.09 9.11 18.04
CA HIS A 292 -8.35 9.60 18.60
C HIS A 292 -8.31 11.06 19.06
N ARG A 293 -7.13 11.70 19.06
CA ARG A 293 -6.99 13.12 19.41
C ARG A 293 -6.96 14.08 18.23
N ALA A 294 -7.09 13.58 17.00
CA ALA A 294 -7.23 14.44 15.82
C ALA A 294 -8.58 15.18 15.80
N ARG A 295 -8.72 16.15 14.89
CA ARG A 295 -9.93 16.96 14.66
C ARG A 295 -10.61 16.67 13.32
N ALA A 296 -9.89 16.06 12.39
CA ALA A 296 -10.44 15.56 11.13
C ALA A 296 -9.62 14.37 10.62
N THR A 297 -10.27 13.49 9.87
CA THR A 297 -9.62 12.36 9.19
C THR A 297 -9.83 12.44 7.69
N MET A 298 -8.78 12.24 6.90
CA MET A 298 -8.88 12.03 5.46
C MET A 298 -8.61 10.57 5.13
N VAL A 299 -9.49 9.93 4.38
CA VAL A 299 -9.25 8.61 3.81
C VAL A 299 -8.60 8.80 2.43
N VAL A 300 -7.31 8.49 2.35
CA VAL A 300 -6.47 8.63 1.16
C VAL A 300 -6.65 7.39 0.29
N CYS A 301 -7.49 7.51 -0.73
CA CYS A 301 -7.65 6.54 -1.81
C CYS A 301 -7.87 5.06 -1.38
N SER A 302 -8.41 4.81 -0.18
CA SER A 302 -8.52 3.46 0.40
C SER A 302 -9.95 3.15 0.86
N ARG A 303 -10.78 2.65 -0.06
CA ARG A 303 -12.16 2.22 0.27
C ARG A 303 -12.23 1.10 1.30
N ALA A 304 -11.18 0.31 1.42
CA ALA A 304 -11.13 -0.77 2.39
C ALA A 304 -10.96 -0.27 3.84
N LEU A 305 -10.60 1.00 4.05
CA LEU A 305 -10.43 1.60 5.37
C LEU A 305 -11.53 2.61 5.72
N LEU A 306 -12.62 2.67 4.96
CA LEU A 306 -13.79 3.49 5.31
C LEU A 306 -14.38 3.11 6.67
N GLY A 307 -14.36 1.82 7.01
CA GLY A 307 -14.81 1.34 8.32
C GLY A 307 -13.99 1.90 9.48
N LEU A 308 -12.68 2.12 9.29
CA LEU A 308 -11.82 2.75 10.29
C LEU A 308 -12.18 4.23 10.47
N ALA A 309 -12.39 4.97 9.39
CA ALA A 309 -12.77 6.38 9.46
C ALA A 309 -14.15 6.56 10.10
N ARG A 310 -15.13 5.74 9.70
CA ARG A 310 -16.45 5.69 10.34
C ARG A 310 -16.36 5.30 11.82
N GLY A 311 -15.49 4.37 12.17
CA GLY A 311 -15.23 4.00 13.55
C GLY A 311 -14.64 5.13 14.39
N LEU A 312 -13.77 5.96 13.81
CA LEU A 312 -13.24 7.17 14.45
C LEU A 312 -14.34 8.24 14.64
N GLU A 313 -15.24 8.38 13.68
CA GLU A 313 -16.42 9.24 13.80
C GLU A 313 -17.37 8.76 14.90
N GLU A 314 -17.73 7.46 14.90
CA GLU A 314 -18.68 6.87 15.84
C GLU A 314 -18.15 6.82 17.28
N ARG A 315 -16.85 6.55 17.49
CA ARG A 315 -16.26 6.39 18.84
C ARG A 315 -15.69 7.68 19.41
N TYR A 316 -15.28 8.62 18.56
CA TYR A 316 -14.53 9.81 18.99
C TYR A 316 -15.01 11.13 18.38
N ASP A 317 -16.14 11.13 17.65
CA ASP A 317 -16.72 12.31 17.01
C ASP A 317 -15.76 13.02 16.03
N ILE A 318 -14.86 12.28 15.38
CA ILE A 318 -13.90 12.82 14.41
C ILE A 318 -14.50 12.79 13.00
N PRO A 319 -14.85 13.93 12.40
CA PRO A 319 -15.39 13.97 11.05
C PRO A 319 -14.35 13.53 10.01
N TRP A 320 -14.82 12.99 8.89
CA TRP A 320 -13.93 12.50 7.84
C TRP A 320 -14.43 12.79 6.43
N PHE A 321 -13.51 12.72 5.47
CA PHE A 321 -13.79 12.79 4.03
C PHE A 321 -12.84 11.89 3.24
N GLU A 322 -13.23 11.52 2.02
CA GLU A 322 -12.33 10.85 1.07
C GLU A 322 -11.57 11.89 0.23
N GLY A 323 -10.29 11.63 -0.03
CA GLY A 323 -9.49 12.50 -0.89
C GLY A 323 -8.30 11.80 -1.54
N SER A 324 -7.55 12.57 -2.32
CA SER A 324 -6.36 12.10 -3.05
C SER A 324 -5.30 13.19 -3.11
N PHE A 325 -4.03 12.77 -3.01
CA PHE A 325 -2.88 13.65 -3.23
C PHE A 325 -2.34 13.57 -4.66
N TYR A 326 -2.97 12.80 -5.55
CA TYR A 326 -2.48 12.62 -6.91
C TYR A 326 -3.06 13.67 -7.85
N GLY A 327 -2.18 14.49 -8.44
CA GLY A 327 -2.59 15.57 -9.32
C GLY A 327 -2.97 16.84 -8.57
N VAL A 328 -2.80 17.97 -9.27
CA VAL A 328 -2.92 19.31 -8.69
C VAL A 328 -4.35 19.59 -8.21
N ARG A 329 -5.36 19.23 -9.02
CA ARG A 329 -6.78 19.40 -8.65
C ARG A 329 -7.15 18.68 -7.35
N ALA A 330 -6.73 17.43 -7.20
CA ALA A 330 -7.06 16.63 -6.02
C ALA A 330 -6.35 17.15 -4.77
N MET A 331 -5.11 17.62 -4.92
CA MET A 331 -4.38 18.29 -3.85
C MET A 331 -5.09 19.57 -3.39
N ASN A 332 -5.53 20.42 -4.34
CA ASN A 332 -6.27 21.65 -4.03
C ASN A 332 -7.60 21.34 -3.30
N ASP A 333 -8.36 20.36 -3.77
CA ASP A 333 -9.61 19.93 -3.13
C ASP A 333 -9.37 19.42 -1.70
N THR A 334 -8.30 18.65 -1.50
CA THR A 334 -7.91 18.15 -0.17
C THR A 334 -7.65 19.28 0.82
N LEU A 335 -6.91 20.32 0.42
CA LEU A 335 -6.64 21.48 1.27
C LEU A 335 -7.93 22.23 1.65
N ARG A 336 -8.85 22.40 0.68
CA ARG A 336 -10.17 23.02 0.91
C ARG A 336 -11.04 22.20 1.86
N GLN A 337 -11.04 20.88 1.71
CA GLN A 337 -11.85 19.99 2.54
C GLN A 337 -11.37 19.98 3.99
N PHE A 338 -10.05 19.95 4.23
CA PHE A 338 -9.51 20.14 5.58
C PHE A 338 -9.89 21.50 6.16
N ALA A 339 -9.74 22.57 5.38
CA ALA A 339 -10.11 23.91 5.82
C ALA A 339 -11.61 24.01 6.18
N ARG A 340 -12.46 23.36 5.38
CA ARG A 340 -13.92 23.29 5.61
C ARG A 340 -14.26 22.55 6.90
N LEU A 341 -13.67 21.39 7.14
CA LEU A 341 -13.96 20.59 8.34
C LEU A 341 -13.42 21.22 9.63
N LEU A 342 -12.27 21.89 9.54
CA LEU A 342 -11.63 22.53 10.70
C LEU A 342 -12.09 23.98 10.92
N GLY A 343 -12.96 24.50 10.05
CA GLY A 343 -14.04 25.42 10.42
C GLY A 343 -13.65 26.85 10.82
N GLY A 344 -12.48 27.36 10.43
CA GLY A 344 -12.11 28.77 10.62
C GLY A 344 -12.09 29.55 9.31
N GLY A 345 -12.74 30.72 9.24
CA GLY A 345 -12.67 31.62 8.07
C GLY A 345 -11.23 31.94 7.66
N ALA A 346 -10.36 32.17 8.65
CA ALA A 346 -8.93 32.39 8.43
C ALA A 346 -8.19 31.15 7.87
N LEU A 347 -8.63 29.92 8.18
CA LEU A 347 -8.00 28.71 7.62
C LEU A 347 -8.39 28.53 6.15
N ALA A 348 -9.64 28.84 5.78
CA ALA A 348 -10.09 28.82 4.40
C ALA A 348 -9.38 29.86 3.52
N GLU A 349 -9.22 31.09 4.03
CA GLU A 349 -8.46 32.15 3.32
C GLU A 349 -7.00 31.73 3.11
N ARG A 350 -6.31 31.24 4.16
CA ARG A 350 -4.95 30.71 4.02
C ARG A 350 -4.84 29.53 3.05
N ALA A 351 -5.88 28.69 2.99
CA ALA A 351 -5.91 27.58 2.05
C ALA A 351 -5.93 28.07 0.61
N GLU A 352 -6.77 29.06 0.28
CA GLU A 352 -6.81 29.62 -1.08
C GLU A 352 -5.52 30.38 -1.42
N GLU A 353 -4.96 31.15 -0.49
CA GLU A 353 -3.65 31.82 -0.69
C GLU A 353 -2.53 30.81 -0.98
N LEU A 354 -2.48 29.71 -0.20
CA LEU A 354 -1.50 28.64 -0.42
C LEU A 354 -1.73 27.92 -1.74
N ILE A 355 -3.00 27.66 -2.10
CA ILE A 355 -3.37 27.02 -3.37
C ILE A 355 -2.91 27.90 -4.53
N GLU A 356 -3.18 29.20 -4.53
CA GLU A 356 -2.74 30.10 -5.61
C GLU A 356 -1.21 30.10 -5.77
N LEU A 357 -0.48 30.13 -4.65
CA LEU A 357 0.98 30.10 -4.65
C LEU A 357 1.53 28.79 -5.25
N GLU A 358 1.06 27.64 -4.74
CA GLU A 358 1.54 26.32 -5.18
C GLU A 358 1.07 25.99 -6.61
N GLN A 359 -0.15 26.41 -6.98
CA GLN A 359 -0.69 26.28 -8.34
C GLN A 359 0.17 27.05 -9.34
N THR A 360 0.52 28.30 -9.04
CA THR A 360 1.38 29.11 -9.91
C THR A 360 2.75 28.46 -10.09
N ALA A 361 3.35 27.96 -9.00
CA ALA A 361 4.65 27.32 -9.06
C ALA A 361 4.62 25.99 -9.85
N VAL A 362 3.60 25.16 -9.64
CA VAL A 362 3.47 23.88 -10.34
C VAL A 362 3.15 24.09 -11.82
N ASP A 363 2.33 25.08 -12.18
CA ASP A 363 1.99 25.37 -13.57
C ASP A 363 3.22 25.78 -14.38
N LEU A 364 4.08 26.63 -13.82
CA LEU A 364 5.36 27.00 -14.44
C LEU A 364 6.28 25.79 -14.62
N ALA A 365 6.32 24.88 -13.64
CA ALA A 365 7.14 23.68 -13.71
C ALA A 365 6.59 22.64 -14.69
N LEU A 366 5.28 22.59 -14.90
CA LEU A 366 4.62 21.65 -15.80
C LEU A 366 4.64 22.09 -17.27
N GLU A 367 4.82 23.38 -17.55
CA GLU A 367 4.73 23.93 -18.91
C GLU A 367 5.61 23.20 -19.95
N PRO A 368 6.91 22.92 -19.70
CA PRO A 368 7.74 22.20 -20.67
C PRO A 368 7.26 20.77 -20.94
N TYR A 369 6.57 20.16 -19.98
CA TYR A 369 6.02 18.82 -20.13
C TYR A 369 4.68 18.83 -20.87
N ARG A 370 3.83 19.83 -20.64
CA ARG A 370 2.57 19.99 -21.38
C ARG A 370 2.81 20.07 -22.88
N GLU A 371 3.79 20.86 -23.32
CA GLU A 371 4.14 20.96 -24.75
C GLU A 371 4.55 19.61 -25.36
N ARG A 372 5.28 18.79 -24.61
CA ARG A 372 5.83 17.51 -25.08
C ARG A 372 4.85 16.34 -24.98
N LEU A 373 3.93 16.41 -24.02
CA LEU A 373 2.94 15.38 -23.72
C LEU A 373 1.57 15.66 -24.37
N ALA A 374 1.36 16.87 -24.90
CA ALA A 374 0.13 17.23 -25.59
C ALA A 374 -0.24 16.23 -26.71
N GLY A 375 -1.49 15.76 -26.66
CA GLY A 375 -2.06 14.83 -27.63
C GLY A 375 -1.55 13.39 -27.52
N LYS A 376 -0.70 13.06 -26.52
CA LYS A 376 -0.34 11.66 -26.25
C LYS A 376 -1.54 10.91 -25.69
N ARG A 377 -1.62 9.62 -25.98
CA ARG A 377 -2.78 8.78 -25.66
C ARG A 377 -2.41 7.73 -24.63
N ALA A 378 -3.14 7.64 -23.53
CA ALA A 378 -2.83 6.72 -22.43
C ALA A 378 -3.94 5.70 -22.18
N VAL A 379 -3.56 4.44 -21.99
CA VAL A 379 -4.40 3.44 -21.32
C VAL A 379 -4.06 3.47 -19.84
N LEU A 380 -5.05 3.73 -19.00
CA LEU A 380 -4.92 3.69 -17.55
C LEU A 380 -5.56 2.40 -17.00
N TYR A 381 -4.76 1.58 -16.32
CA TYR A 381 -5.27 0.43 -15.60
C TYR A 381 -4.75 0.42 -14.17
N THR A 382 -5.48 1.13 -13.30
CA THR A 382 -5.23 1.17 -11.86
C THR A 382 -6.48 0.72 -11.09
N GLY A 383 -6.33 0.46 -9.80
CA GLY A 383 -7.47 0.18 -8.92
C GLY A 383 -7.86 1.38 -8.06
N GLY A 384 -9.11 1.44 -7.61
CA GLY A 384 -9.51 2.34 -6.54
C GLY A 384 -9.86 3.77 -6.98
N VAL A 385 -10.04 4.60 -5.96
CA VAL A 385 -10.22 6.07 -6.01
C VAL A 385 -9.08 6.77 -6.75
N LYS A 386 -7.88 6.16 -6.81
CA LYS A 386 -6.73 6.69 -7.56
C LYS A 386 -7.03 6.92 -9.04
N SER A 387 -7.95 6.13 -9.62
CA SER A 387 -8.26 6.15 -11.04
C SER A 387 -8.69 7.54 -11.51
N TRP A 388 -9.64 8.19 -10.86
CA TRP A 388 -10.09 9.54 -11.22
C TRP A 388 -8.98 10.59 -11.11
N SER A 389 -8.26 10.61 -9.98
CA SER A 389 -7.23 11.62 -9.72
C SER A 389 -6.05 11.52 -10.70
N ILE A 390 -5.70 10.31 -11.13
CA ILE A 390 -4.66 10.10 -12.15
C ILE A 390 -5.18 10.46 -13.54
N VAL A 391 -6.44 10.17 -13.88
CA VAL A 391 -7.04 10.66 -15.14
C VAL A 391 -6.95 12.18 -15.21
N ALA A 392 -7.37 12.88 -14.16
CA ALA A 392 -7.27 14.32 -14.07
C ALA A 392 -5.80 14.80 -14.22
N ALA A 393 -4.85 14.16 -13.55
CA ALA A 393 -3.44 14.52 -13.65
C ALA A 393 -2.87 14.35 -15.07
N LEU A 394 -3.27 13.28 -15.78
CA LEU A 394 -2.86 13.05 -17.17
C LEU A 394 -3.47 14.12 -18.11
N GLN A 395 -4.74 14.47 -17.92
CA GLN A 395 -5.40 15.51 -18.71
C GLN A 395 -4.79 16.90 -18.51
N ASP A 396 -4.33 17.23 -17.30
CA ASP A 396 -3.60 18.48 -17.01
C ASP A 396 -2.26 18.61 -17.75
N LEU A 397 -1.73 17.48 -18.22
CA LEU A 397 -0.53 17.39 -19.04
C LEU A 397 -0.84 17.36 -20.54
N GLY A 398 -2.12 17.45 -20.93
CA GLY A 398 -2.57 17.34 -22.31
C GLY A 398 -2.60 15.91 -22.86
N ILE A 399 -2.56 14.90 -21.99
CA ILE A 399 -2.65 13.49 -22.37
C ILE A 399 -4.13 13.07 -22.43
N GLU A 400 -4.53 12.49 -23.56
CA GLU A 400 -5.85 11.90 -23.77
C GLU A 400 -5.89 10.51 -23.13
N VAL A 401 -6.77 10.30 -22.15
CA VAL A 401 -6.99 8.96 -21.57
C VAL A 401 -8.01 8.21 -22.40
N VAL A 402 -7.54 7.29 -23.24
CA VAL A 402 -8.36 6.57 -24.25
C VAL A 402 -9.01 5.31 -23.71
N ALA A 403 -8.52 4.80 -22.58
CA ALA A 403 -9.16 3.70 -21.87
C ALA A 403 -8.83 3.75 -20.39
N ASN A 404 -9.79 3.35 -19.55
CA ASN A 404 -9.62 3.32 -18.11
C ASN A 404 -10.27 2.09 -17.45
N GLY A 405 -9.60 1.52 -16.45
CA GLY A 405 -10.18 0.53 -15.56
C GLY A 405 -11.09 1.17 -14.50
N ILE A 406 -12.36 0.79 -14.48
CA ILE A 406 -13.35 1.27 -13.49
C ILE A 406 -13.78 0.20 -12.47
N THR A 407 -13.34 -1.06 -12.64
CA THR A 407 -13.81 -2.21 -11.84
C THR A 407 -13.51 -2.11 -10.34
N LYS A 408 -12.67 -1.16 -9.93
CA LYS A 408 -12.33 -0.89 -8.55
C LYS A 408 -12.61 0.56 -8.14
N SER A 409 -13.43 1.32 -8.87
CA SER A 409 -13.81 2.71 -8.55
C SER A 409 -15.13 2.77 -7.75
N SER A 410 -15.39 3.86 -7.00
CA SER A 410 -16.70 4.15 -6.37
C SER A 410 -17.72 4.63 -7.40
N ASP A 411 -19.00 4.68 -7.06
CA ASP A 411 -20.02 5.09 -8.03
C ASP A 411 -19.85 6.59 -8.35
N GLY A 412 -19.51 7.39 -7.35
CA GLY A 412 -19.10 8.78 -7.53
C GLY A 412 -17.81 8.93 -8.36
N ASP A 413 -16.83 8.03 -8.20
CA ASP A 413 -15.63 8.04 -9.06
C ASP A 413 -15.97 7.61 -10.48
N VAL A 414 -16.86 6.63 -10.70
CA VAL A 414 -17.28 6.18 -12.03
C VAL A 414 -17.97 7.30 -12.78
N GLU A 415 -18.85 8.05 -12.12
CA GLU A 415 -19.52 9.22 -12.71
C GLU A 415 -18.49 10.27 -13.12
N LYS A 416 -17.62 10.70 -12.19
CA LYS A 416 -16.55 11.66 -12.49
C LYS A 416 -15.58 11.17 -13.57
N ILE A 417 -15.22 9.89 -13.57
CA ILE A 417 -14.36 9.28 -14.59
C ILE A 417 -15.09 9.31 -15.94
N SER A 418 -16.38 8.98 -15.99
CA SER A 418 -17.16 8.97 -17.24
C SER A 418 -17.29 10.38 -17.82
N GLU A 419 -17.49 11.39 -16.97
CA GLU A 419 -17.47 12.80 -17.38
C GLU A 419 -16.11 13.23 -17.92
N LEU A 420 -15.01 12.84 -17.25
CA LEU A 420 -13.67 13.21 -17.67
C LEU A 420 -13.22 12.51 -18.96
N LEU A 421 -13.54 11.21 -19.12
CA LEU A 421 -13.05 10.40 -20.22
C LEU A 421 -13.75 10.70 -21.57
N GLY A 422 -14.96 11.25 -21.52
CA GLY A 422 -15.78 11.47 -22.71
C GLY A 422 -16.35 10.17 -23.31
N PRO A 423 -17.20 10.28 -24.34
CA PRO A 423 -18.01 9.17 -24.85
C PRO A 423 -17.21 8.08 -25.59
N ASP A 424 -16.01 8.40 -26.09
CA ASP A 424 -15.22 7.51 -26.95
C ASP A 424 -14.21 6.63 -26.17
N ALA A 425 -14.04 6.88 -24.87
CA ALA A 425 -13.10 6.14 -24.06
C ALA A 425 -13.57 4.72 -23.75
N LYS A 426 -12.65 3.75 -23.83
CA LYS A 426 -12.97 2.35 -23.54
C LYS A 426 -12.89 2.05 -22.05
N ILE A 427 -13.89 1.33 -21.55
CA ILE A 427 -13.86 0.79 -20.19
C ILE A 427 -13.08 -0.53 -20.18
N VAL A 428 -12.04 -0.61 -19.36
CA VAL A 428 -11.26 -1.83 -19.13
C VAL A 428 -11.93 -2.66 -18.03
N SER A 429 -12.66 -3.71 -18.43
CA SER A 429 -13.33 -4.63 -17.51
C SER A 429 -12.39 -5.74 -16.99
N GLU A 430 -11.43 -6.15 -17.81
CA GLU A 430 -10.44 -7.19 -17.48
C GLU A 430 -9.02 -6.64 -17.62
N GLY A 431 -8.20 -6.87 -16.59
CA GLY A 431 -6.81 -6.40 -16.55
C GLY A 431 -5.79 -7.40 -17.05
N SER A 432 -6.16 -8.40 -17.85
CA SER A 432 -5.18 -9.37 -18.33
C SER A 432 -4.20 -8.70 -19.30
N PRO A 433 -2.91 -9.08 -19.30
CA PRO A 433 -1.93 -8.44 -20.16
C PRO A 433 -2.30 -8.47 -21.65
N ARG A 434 -2.94 -9.56 -22.10
CA ARG A 434 -3.41 -9.70 -23.47
C ARG A 434 -4.48 -8.66 -23.81
N GLU A 435 -5.42 -8.45 -22.91
CA GLU A 435 -6.52 -7.51 -23.12
C GLU A 435 -6.02 -6.06 -23.10
N LEU A 436 -5.13 -5.71 -22.15
CA LEU A 436 -4.53 -4.38 -22.09
C LEU A 436 -3.75 -4.03 -23.36
N LEU A 437 -3.00 -4.98 -23.92
CA LEU A 437 -2.28 -4.78 -25.18
C LEU A 437 -3.24 -4.65 -26.38
N ARG A 438 -4.32 -5.44 -26.43
CA ARG A 438 -5.35 -5.31 -27.47
C ARG A 438 -6.01 -3.93 -27.43
N ILE A 439 -6.41 -3.48 -26.24
CA ILE A 439 -7.02 -2.16 -26.06
C ILE A 439 -6.04 -1.06 -26.47
N ALA A 440 -4.78 -1.15 -26.05
CA ALA A 440 -3.75 -0.19 -26.43
C ALA A 440 -3.55 -0.10 -27.95
N ASP A 441 -3.55 -1.24 -28.66
CA ASP A 441 -3.44 -1.28 -30.12
C ASP A 441 -4.67 -0.66 -30.81
N GLU A 442 -5.88 -1.09 -30.43
CA GLU A 442 -7.12 -0.58 -31.02
C GLU A 442 -7.34 0.91 -30.77
N THR A 443 -6.90 1.38 -29.60
CA THR A 443 -6.98 2.79 -29.23
C THR A 443 -5.74 3.57 -29.64
N ARG A 444 -4.74 2.95 -30.28
CA ARG A 444 -3.44 3.57 -30.63
C ARG A 444 -2.86 4.38 -29.46
N ALA A 445 -2.81 3.77 -28.29
CA ALA A 445 -2.24 4.38 -27.11
C ALA A 445 -0.72 4.46 -27.22
N ASP A 446 -0.15 5.57 -26.77
CA ASP A 446 1.29 5.82 -26.71
C ASP A 446 1.91 5.24 -25.44
N ILE A 447 1.15 5.06 -24.36
CA ILE A 447 1.65 4.59 -23.06
C ILE A 447 0.59 3.79 -22.30
N LEU A 448 1.06 2.76 -21.57
CA LEU A 448 0.29 2.08 -20.54
C LEU A 448 0.70 2.57 -19.15
N VAL A 449 -0.26 3.08 -18.39
CA VAL A 449 -0.10 3.44 -16.98
C VAL A 449 -0.81 2.37 -16.15
N ALA A 450 -0.06 1.50 -15.48
CA ALA A 450 -0.64 0.41 -14.70
C ALA A 450 0.30 -0.05 -13.57
N GLY A 451 -0.02 -1.14 -12.87
CA GLY A 451 0.88 -1.74 -11.88
C GLY A 451 1.96 -2.64 -12.47
N GLY A 452 3.05 -2.85 -11.72
CA GLY A 452 4.27 -3.51 -12.17
C GLY A 452 4.10 -4.90 -12.81
N ARG A 453 3.03 -5.64 -12.47
CA ARG A 453 2.68 -6.91 -13.12
C ARG A 453 2.46 -6.80 -14.64
N ASN A 454 2.09 -5.63 -15.14
CA ASN A 454 1.88 -5.37 -16.57
C ASN A 454 3.14 -4.79 -17.26
N MET A 455 4.19 -4.46 -16.50
CA MET A 455 5.37 -3.76 -17.02
C MET A 455 6.06 -4.56 -18.13
N TYR A 456 6.49 -5.78 -17.84
CA TYR A 456 7.26 -6.58 -18.80
C TYR A 456 6.45 -6.96 -20.04
N THR A 457 5.14 -7.15 -19.89
CA THR A 457 4.25 -7.43 -21.03
C THR A 457 4.07 -6.20 -21.91
N ALA A 458 3.93 -5.00 -21.33
CA ALA A 458 3.89 -3.75 -22.08
C ALA A 458 5.19 -3.49 -22.84
N LEU A 459 6.34 -3.62 -22.16
CA LEU A 459 7.66 -3.41 -22.76
C LEU A 459 7.93 -4.40 -23.91
N LYS A 460 7.59 -5.69 -23.74
CA LYS A 460 7.69 -6.69 -24.82
C LYS A 460 6.72 -6.42 -25.97
N GLY A 461 5.57 -5.82 -25.66
CA GLY A 461 4.61 -5.28 -26.64
C GLY A 461 5.03 -3.97 -27.29
N ARG A 462 6.25 -3.46 -27.00
CA ARG A 462 6.79 -2.18 -27.51
C ARG A 462 5.95 -0.96 -27.13
N LEU A 463 5.22 -1.07 -26.03
CA LEU A 463 4.39 -0.02 -25.44
C LEU A 463 5.13 0.58 -24.23
N PRO A 464 5.42 1.90 -24.24
CA PRO A 464 5.89 2.62 -23.07
C PRO A 464 5.05 2.32 -21.83
N PHE A 465 5.70 2.28 -20.67
CA PHE A 465 5.07 1.88 -19.43
C PHE A 465 5.43 2.85 -18.30
N LEU A 466 4.44 3.21 -17.49
CA LEU A 466 4.63 3.89 -16.22
C LEU A 466 3.98 3.07 -15.09
N ASP A 467 4.78 2.76 -14.06
CA ASP A 467 4.26 2.12 -12.84
C ASP A 467 3.61 3.16 -11.93
N ILE A 468 2.33 2.97 -11.61
CA ILE A 468 1.56 3.82 -10.70
C ILE A 468 1.16 3.10 -9.40
N ASN A 469 1.59 1.85 -9.23
CA ASN A 469 1.13 0.99 -8.15
C ASN A 469 2.09 0.97 -6.95
N GLN A 470 1.83 0.12 -5.95
CA GLN A 470 2.65 0.07 -4.72
C GLN A 470 4.10 -0.35 -4.95
N GLU A 471 4.41 -1.08 -6.03
CA GLU A 471 5.77 -1.58 -6.29
C GLU A 471 6.73 -0.49 -6.81
N ARG A 472 6.21 0.72 -7.08
CA ARG A 472 7.01 1.81 -7.66
C ARG A 472 8.03 2.37 -6.66
N HIS A 473 9.09 2.94 -7.22
CA HIS A 473 10.17 3.57 -6.45
C HIS A 473 10.17 5.10 -6.55
N ILE A 474 9.18 5.70 -7.23
CA ILE A 474 9.10 7.14 -7.48
C ILE A 474 7.81 7.71 -6.84
N PRO A 475 7.90 8.81 -6.07
CA PRO A 475 6.75 9.47 -5.48
C PRO A 475 6.01 10.34 -6.52
N TYR A 476 4.67 10.34 -6.45
CA TYR A 476 3.82 11.14 -7.36
C TYR A 476 2.74 11.96 -6.62
N ALA A 477 2.76 11.97 -5.28
CA ALA A 477 1.81 12.73 -4.48
C ALA A 477 2.23 14.21 -4.31
N GLY A 478 1.23 15.07 -4.14
CA GLY A 478 1.40 16.51 -3.96
C GLY A 478 1.86 17.25 -5.22
N TYR A 479 2.09 18.56 -5.10
CA TYR A 479 2.50 19.41 -6.22
C TYR A 479 3.85 18.96 -6.83
N ARG A 480 4.83 18.60 -5.98
CA ARG A 480 6.13 18.09 -6.44
C ARG A 480 5.98 16.75 -7.17
N GLY A 481 5.17 15.85 -6.63
CA GLY A 481 4.87 14.58 -7.26
C GLY A 481 4.17 14.70 -8.62
N ALA A 482 3.34 15.73 -8.81
CA ALA A 482 2.74 16.01 -10.12
C ALA A 482 3.80 16.37 -11.19
N VAL A 483 4.82 17.15 -10.82
CA VAL A 483 5.95 17.46 -11.73
C VAL A 483 6.80 16.22 -12.01
N GLU A 484 7.08 15.41 -10.98
CA GLU A 484 7.82 14.16 -11.15
C GLU A 484 7.06 13.16 -12.02
N LEU A 485 5.73 13.08 -11.88
CA LEU A 485 4.86 12.28 -12.75
C LEU A 485 5.00 12.72 -14.21
N ALA A 486 4.90 14.02 -14.49
CA ALA A 486 5.06 14.57 -15.83
C ALA A 486 6.44 14.24 -16.42
N ARG A 487 7.50 14.41 -15.62
CA ARG A 487 8.87 14.07 -16.03
C ARG A 487 9.03 12.58 -16.33
N ARG A 488 8.40 11.69 -15.56
CA ARG A 488 8.48 10.23 -15.78
C ARG A 488 7.68 9.78 -16.98
N LEU A 489 6.50 10.35 -17.22
CA LEU A 489 5.72 10.12 -18.43
C LEU A 489 6.53 10.51 -19.67
N ASP A 490 7.12 11.70 -19.63
CA ASP A 490 7.95 12.20 -20.71
C ASP A 490 9.18 11.32 -20.97
N LEU A 491 9.91 10.93 -19.92
CA LEU A 491 11.04 10.01 -20.03
C LEU A 491 10.64 8.65 -20.60
N ALA A 492 9.49 8.12 -20.16
CA ALA A 492 8.98 6.84 -20.64
C ALA A 492 8.62 6.90 -22.13
N LEU A 493 8.00 7.99 -22.58
CA LEU A 493 7.57 8.19 -23.97
C LEU A 493 8.73 8.52 -24.92
N THR A 494 9.72 9.29 -24.46
CA THR A 494 10.82 9.82 -25.31
C THR A 494 12.10 9.00 -25.25
N ASN A 495 12.07 7.83 -24.59
CA ASN A 495 13.23 6.97 -24.51
C ASN A 495 13.71 6.52 -25.92
N PRO A 496 15.00 6.69 -26.27
CA PRO A 496 15.52 6.35 -27.60
C PRO A 496 15.43 4.85 -27.93
N VAL A 497 15.19 3.98 -26.95
CA VAL A 497 14.94 2.57 -27.17
C VAL A 497 13.77 2.34 -28.13
N TRP A 498 12.77 3.23 -28.13
CA TRP A 498 11.57 3.08 -28.96
C TRP A 498 11.84 3.20 -30.44
N GLU A 499 12.78 4.06 -30.84
CA GLU A 499 13.22 4.16 -32.23
C GLU A 499 13.90 2.84 -32.67
N GLN A 500 14.75 2.28 -31.82
CA GLN A 500 15.48 1.04 -32.11
C GLN A 500 14.55 -0.17 -32.20
N VAL A 501 13.62 -0.34 -31.25
CA VAL A 501 12.74 -1.53 -31.21
C VAL A 501 11.56 -1.45 -32.18
N ARG A 502 11.23 -0.26 -32.69
CA ARG A 502 10.21 -0.07 -33.73
C ARG A 502 10.77 -0.07 -35.15
N ALA A 503 12.10 0.01 -35.31
CA ALA A 503 12.73 -0.15 -36.61
C ALA A 503 12.42 -1.54 -37.21
N PRO A 504 12.26 -1.64 -38.54
CA PRO A 504 12.17 -2.93 -39.22
C PRO A 504 13.40 -3.78 -38.91
N ALA A 505 13.25 -5.10 -38.85
CA ALA A 505 14.41 -5.95 -38.64
C ALA A 505 15.39 -5.79 -39.82
N PRO A 506 16.71 -5.78 -39.59
CA PRO A 506 17.70 -5.55 -40.65
C PRO A 506 17.57 -6.52 -41.84
N TRP A 507 17.11 -7.75 -41.58
CA TRP A 507 16.88 -8.77 -42.61
C TRP A 507 15.57 -8.58 -43.39
N ASP A 508 14.59 -7.85 -42.86
CA ASP A 508 13.35 -7.53 -43.59
C ASP A 508 13.61 -6.45 -44.65
N VAL A 509 14.52 -5.51 -44.36
CA VAL A 509 14.93 -4.42 -45.27
C VAL A 509 15.79 -4.95 -46.43
N ALA A 510 16.61 -5.97 -46.20
CA ALA A 510 17.48 -6.55 -47.24
C ALA A 510 16.72 -7.30 -48.37
N SER A 511 15.46 -7.67 -48.14
CA SER A 511 14.66 -8.42 -49.12
C SER A 511 14.06 -7.56 -50.25
N THR A 512 14.01 -6.24 -50.08
CA THR A 512 13.37 -5.33 -51.06
C THR A 512 14.34 -4.77 -52.12
N SER A 513 15.67 -4.94 -51.94
CA SER A 513 16.67 -4.47 -52.91
C SER A 513 17.08 -5.51 -53.96
N ALA A 514 16.54 -6.73 -53.93
CA ALA A 514 16.88 -7.80 -54.88
C ALA A 514 15.89 -7.95 -56.06
N GLY A 515 14.90 -7.07 -56.18
CA GLY A 515 13.82 -7.15 -57.18
C GLY A 515 13.88 -6.13 -58.34
N VAL A 516 14.96 -5.37 -58.47
CA VAL A 516 15.18 -4.47 -59.62
C VAL A 516 16.57 -4.71 -60.18
N ALA A 517 16.69 -5.72 -61.03
CA ALA A 517 17.78 -5.88 -62.01
C ALA A 517 17.23 -6.62 -63.23
#